data_AF-A0A2D3W108-F1
#
_entry.id   AF-A0A2D3W108-F1
#
_cell.length_a   1.000
_cell.length_b   1.000
_cell.length_c   1.000
_cell.angle_alpha   90.00
_cell.angle_beta   90.00
_cell.angle_gamma   90.00
#
_symmetry.space_group_name_H-M   'P 1'
#
loop_
_entity.id
_entity.type
_entity.pdbx_description
1 polymer ?
#
loop_
_entity_poly.entity_id
_entity_poly.type
_entity_poly.pdbx_seq_one_letter_code
_entity_poly.pdbx_strand_id
1 'polypeptide(L)'
;MTSQEYFEFKNLLLEQKELLKMMVPKKASVSYLAEATGKSRQAIRQFLLSNYVPEVDYWLEGGKMFVSQKTAVAILTRSSK
;
A
#
# COMPACT_ATOMS: atom_id res chain seq x y z
N MET A 1 26.84 19.04 10.71
CA MET A 1 25.53 19.35 10.10
C MET A 1 25.11 20.73 10.52
N THR A 2 25.15 21.67 9.59
CA THR A 2 24.52 22.97 9.74
C THR A 2 23.00 22.83 9.64
N SER A 3 22.24 23.80 10.16
CA SER A 3 20.77 23.80 10.03
C SER A 3 20.32 23.74 8.57
N GLN A 4 21.09 24.38 7.66
CA GLN A 4 20.84 24.36 6.22
C GLN A 4 20.94 22.95 5.63
N GLU A 5 22.04 22.24 5.92
CA GLU A 5 22.26 20.85 5.48
C GLU A 5 21.19 19.90 6.02
N TYR A 6 20.71 20.12 7.25
CA TYR A 6 19.61 19.34 7.82
C TYR A 6 18.29 19.53 7.06
N PHE A 7 17.96 20.77 6.72
CA PHE A 7 16.74 21.08 5.96
C PHE A 7 16.78 20.50 4.54
N GLU A 8 17.92 20.60 3.86
CA GLU A 8 18.10 20.02 2.53
C GLU A 8 17.97 18.49 2.56
N PHE A 9 18.62 17.83 3.52
CA PHE A 9 18.52 16.38 3.68
C PHE A 9 17.08 15.91 3.97
N LYS A 10 16.37 16.64 4.84
CA LYS A 10 14.95 16.37 5.12
C LYS A 10 14.09 16.50 3.86
N ASN A 11 14.32 17.54 3.05
CA ASN A 11 13.56 17.75 1.82
C ASN A 11 13.81 16.63 0.80
N LEU A 12 15.07 16.23 0.61
CA LEU A 12 15.43 15.09 -0.24
C LEU A 12 14.73 13.81 0.21
N LEU A 13 14.67 13.53 1.52
CA LEU A 13 13.95 12.37 2.03
C LEU A 13 12.44 12.44 1.79
N LEU A 14 11.85 13.63 1.88
CA LEU A 14 10.42 13.83 1.59
C LEU A 14 10.10 13.61 0.10
N GLU A 15 10.95 14.10 -0.80
CA GLU A 15 10.81 13.87 -2.24
C GLU A 15 10.88 12.38 -2.58
N GLN A 16 11.86 11.67 -2.01
CA GLN A 16 12.00 10.22 -2.21
C GLN A 16 10.77 9.45 -1.68
N LYS A 17 10.22 9.87 -0.54
CA LYS A 17 8.99 9.27 0.02
C LYS A 17 7.80 9.46 -0.92
N GLU A 18 7.65 10.62 -1.54
CA GLU A 18 6.54 10.86 -2.49
C GLU A 18 6.72 10.08 -3.79
N LEU A 19 7.96 9.97 -4.31
CA LEU A 19 8.25 9.10 -5.46
C LEU A 19 7.86 7.64 -5.20
N LEU A 20 8.21 7.11 -4.03
CA LEU A 20 7.84 5.73 -3.63
C LEU A 20 6.32 5.53 -3.52
N LYS A 21 5.57 6.54 -3.07
CA LYS A 21 4.10 6.47 -3.03
C LYS A 21 3.49 6.40 -4.43
N MET A 22 4.07 7.10 -5.41
CA MET A 22 3.59 7.09 -6.79
C MET A 22 3.77 5.73 -7.47
N MET A 23 4.73 4.91 -7.02
CA MET A 23 4.90 3.54 -7.51
C MET A 23 3.77 2.59 -7.07
N VAL A 24 3.03 2.93 -6.02
CA VAL A 24 1.87 2.13 -5.57
C VAL A 24 0.62 2.62 -6.28
N PRO A 25 -0.10 1.76 -7.03
CA PRO A 25 -1.28 2.19 -7.78
C PRO A 25 -2.37 2.74 -6.84
N LYS A 26 -3.14 3.74 -7.32
CA LYS A 26 -4.23 4.39 -6.55
C LYS A 26 -5.25 3.40 -5.96
N LYS A 27 -5.40 2.26 -6.63
CA LYS A 27 -6.10 1.08 -6.12
C LYS A 27 -5.32 -0.16 -6.53
N ALA A 28 -5.33 -1.18 -5.69
CA ALA A 28 -4.65 -2.45 -5.97
C ALA A 28 -5.66 -3.59 -5.96
N SER A 29 -5.51 -4.55 -6.87
CA SER A 29 -6.36 -5.76 -6.86
C SER A 29 -5.84 -6.76 -5.82
N VAL A 30 -6.73 -7.61 -5.32
CA VAL A 30 -6.32 -8.75 -4.48
C VAL A 30 -5.33 -9.67 -5.19
N SER A 31 -5.45 -9.82 -6.52
CA SER A 31 -4.49 -10.60 -7.32
C SER A 31 -3.09 -10.00 -7.28
N TYR A 32 -2.97 -8.68 -7.44
CA TYR A 32 -1.69 -7.98 -7.33
C TYR A 32 -1.07 -8.13 -5.94
N LEU A 33 -1.88 -7.98 -4.88
CA LEU A 33 -1.39 -8.16 -3.51
C LEU A 33 -0.92 -9.60 -3.25
N ALA A 34 -1.62 -10.60 -3.79
CA ALA A 34 -1.21 -11.99 -3.69
C ALA A 34 0.15 -12.23 -4.35
N GLU A 35 0.36 -11.70 -5.56
CA GLU A 35 1.63 -11.79 -6.28
C GLU A 35 2.77 -11.08 -5.54
N ALA A 36 2.53 -9.86 -5.05
CA ALA A 36 3.54 -9.05 -4.37
C ALA A 36 3.91 -9.56 -2.97
N THR A 37 2.98 -10.23 -2.26
CA THR A 37 3.21 -10.72 -0.89
C THR A 37 3.53 -12.21 -0.81
N GLY A 38 3.41 -12.95 -1.92
CA GLY A 38 3.53 -14.41 -1.95
C GLY A 38 2.40 -15.16 -1.24
N LYS A 39 1.33 -14.47 -0.82
CA LYS A 39 0.18 -15.07 -0.13
C LYS A 39 -0.91 -15.46 -1.12
N SER A 40 -1.73 -16.45 -0.78
CA SER A 40 -2.88 -16.81 -1.61
C SER A 40 -3.92 -15.68 -1.65
N ARG A 41 -4.65 -15.56 -2.76
CA ARG A 41 -5.73 -14.57 -2.93
C ARG A 41 -6.81 -14.71 -1.85
N GLN A 42 -7.10 -15.94 -1.44
CA GLN A 42 -8.05 -16.28 -0.39
C GLN A 42 -7.57 -15.77 0.97
N ALA A 43 -6.28 -15.93 1.31
CA ALA A 43 -5.71 -15.42 2.55
C ALA A 43 -5.76 -13.88 2.60
N ILE A 44 -5.40 -13.21 1.50
CA ILE A 44 -5.51 -11.75 1.40
C ILE A 44 -6.97 -11.30 1.56
N ARG A 45 -7.92 -11.99 0.91
CA ARG A 45 -9.34 -11.67 1.00
C ARG A 45 -9.86 -11.83 2.43
N GLN A 46 -9.55 -12.93 3.10
CA GLN A 46 -9.95 -13.15 4.49
C GLN A 46 -9.34 -12.11 5.44
N PHE A 47 -8.08 -11.76 5.21
CA PHE A 47 -7.40 -10.70 5.98
C PHE A 47 -8.09 -9.34 5.81
N LEU A 48 -8.48 -8.98 4.58
CA LEU A 48 -9.23 -7.74 4.31
C LEU A 48 -10.59 -7.74 5.01
N LEU A 49 -11.36 -8.81 4.88
CA LEU A 49 -12.70 -8.93 5.48
C LEU A 49 -12.68 -8.84 7.01
N SER A 50 -11.60 -9.29 7.65
CA SER A 50 -11.49 -9.33 9.12
C SER A 50 -10.86 -8.09 9.76
N ASN A 51 -10.09 -7.29 9.01
CA ASN A 51 -9.28 -6.22 9.58
C ASN A 51 -9.57 -4.83 8.99
N TYR A 52 -10.39 -4.73 7.95
CA TYR A 52 -10.60 -3.48 7.20
C TYR A 52 -12.08 -3.19 6.94
N VAL A 53 -12.38 -1.94 6.60
CA VAL A 53 -13.75 -1.45 6.41
C VAL A 53 -14.16 -1.56 4.94
N PRO A 54 -15.28 -2.25 4.60
CA PRO A 54 -15.80 -2.29 3.23
C PRO A 54 -16.19 -0.89 2.73
N GLU A 55 -16.09 -0.68 1.42
CA GLU A 55 -16.34 0.59 0.70
C GLU A 55 -15.41 1.76 1.09
N VAL A 56 -14.50 1.55 2.03
CA VAL A 56 -13.49 2.53 2.45
C VAL A 56 -12.09 2.00 2.13
N ASP A 57 -11.76 0.84 2.69
CA ASP A 57 -10.45 0.22 2.54
C ASP A 57 -10.39 -0.79 1.40
N TYR A 58 -11.53 -1.44 1.12
CA TYR A 58 -11.70 -2.36 0.01
C TYR A 58 -13.13 -2.31 -0.55
N TRP A 59 -13.29 -2.59 -1.84
CA TRP A 59 -14.58 -2.62 -2.52
C TRP A 59 -14.57 -3.65 -3.64
N LEU A 60 -15.76 -3.94 -4.19
CA LEU A 60 -15.91 -4.76 -5.38
C LEU A 60 -16.16 -3.89 -6.61
N GLU A 61 -15.40 -4.13 -7.67
CA GLU A 61 -15.55 -3.44 -8.96
C GLU A 61 -15.47 -4.48 -10.07
N GLY A 62 -16.57 -4.66 -10.83
CA GLY A 62 -16.65 -5.66 -11.89
C GLY A 62 -16.39 -7.11 -11.42
N GLY A 63 -16.86 -7.45 -10.22
CA GLY A 63 -16.66 -8.77 -9.61
C GLY A 63 -15.26 -9.04 -9.06
N LYS A 64 -14.34 -8.07 -9.16
CA LYS A 64 -12.99 -8.15 -8.59
C LYS A 64 -12.90 -7.30 -7.34
N MET A 65 -12.19 -7.79 -6.33
CA MET A 65 -11.93 -7.03 -5.11
C MET A 65 -10.70 -6.15 -5.28
N PHE A 66 -10.87 -4.88 -4.97
CA PHE A 66 -9.84 -3.86 -4.95
C PHE A 66 -9.68 -3.29 -3.55
N VAL A 67 -8.51 -2.73 -3.28
CA VAL A 67 -8.19 -2.02 -2.06
C VAL A 67 -7.73 -0.61 -2.36
N SER A 68 -7.88 0.29 -1.39
CA SER A 68 -7.33 1.64 -1.45
C SER A 68 -5.79 1.60 -1.51
N GLN A 69 -5.17 2.63 -2.06
CA GLN A 69 -3.70 2.79 -2.02
C GLN A 69 -3.15 2.69 -0.59
N LYS A 70 -3.83 3.32 0.38
CA LYS A 70 -3.41 3.31 1.79
C LYS A 70 -3.37 1.88 2.35
N THR A 71 -4.42 1.11 2.06
CA THR A 71 -4.53 -0.30 2.47
C THR A 71 -3.48 -1.16 1.76
N ALA A 72 -3.25 -0.93 0.47
CA ALA A 72 -2.21 -1.63 -0.30
C ALA A 72 -0.81 -1.39 0.31
N VAL A 73 -0.45 -0.14 0.59
CA VAL A 73 0.83 0.21 1.25
C VAL A 73 0.95 -0.50 2.60
N ALA A 74 -0.09 -0.47 3.42
CA ALA A 74 -0.07 -1.11 4.74
C ALA A 74 0.16 -2.63 4.65
N ILE A 75 -0.47 -3.30 3.68
CA ILE A 75 -0.32 -4.75 3.46
C ILE A 75 1.10 -5.08 2.99
N LEU A 76 1.58 -4.39 1.95
CA LEU A 76 2.89 -4.65 1.34
C LEU A 76 4.05 -4.38 2.30
N THR A 77 3.94 -3.33 3.12
CA THR A 77 4.97 -3.01 4.12
C THR A 77 5.00 -4.02 5.26
N ARG A 78 3.85 -4.57 5.66
CA ARG A 78 3.76 -5.59 6.72
C ARG A 78 4.30 -6.95 6.28
N SER A 79 4.19 -7.29 4.99
CA SER A 79 4.69 -8.57 4.44
C SER A 79 6.19 -8.60 4.14
N SER A 80 6.87 -7.44 4.13
CA SER A 80 8.32 -7.35 3.85
C SER A 80 9.20 -7.65 5.08
N LYS A 81 8.64 -8.22 6.15
CA LYS A 81 9.34 -8.64 7.36
C LYS A 81 9.42 -10.16 7.44
#